data_AF-A0A1W9W6S7-F1
#
_entry.id   AF-A0A1W9W6S7-F1
#
_cell.length_a   1.000
_cell.length_b   1.000
_cell.length_c   1.000
_cell.angle_alpha   90.00
_cell.angle_beta   90.00
_cell.angle_gamma   90.00
#
_symmetry.space_group_name_H-M   'P 1'
#
loop_
_entity.id
_entity.type
_entity.pdbx_description
1 polymer ?
#
loop_
_entity_poly.entity_id
_entity_poly.type
_entity_poly.pdbx_seq_one_letter_code
_entity_poly.pdbx_strand_id
1 'polypeptide(L)'
;MLTRVKMAIDTINFIDLLTDIHTLTKELTAFEHKYNLLSEVFYQWYCQGHEPDDDTWLTDLSEWAGLYRSRQYLTEQYHHMLRQQLTANQETITSHLHKQVRLTNV
;
A
#
# COMPACT_ATOMS: atom_id res chain seq x y z
N MET A 1 -10.29 -2.26 28.10
CA MET A 1 -11.29 -1.63 27.20
C MET A 1 -10.67 -0.86 26.03
N LEU A 2 -9.42 -0.35 26.16
CA LEU A 2 -8.73 0.44 25.12
C LEU A 2 -8.31 -0.32 23.85
N THR A 3 -8.19 -1.66 23.89
CA THR A 3 -7.72 -2.45 22.75
C THR A 3 -8.77 -2.64 21.64
N ARG A 4 -10.06 -2.67 22.01
CA ARG A 4 -11.15 -3.01 21.07
C ARG A 4 -11.57 -1.82 20.20
N VAL A 5 -11.48 -0.60 20.73
CA VAL A 5 -11.77 0.65 20.00
C VAL A 5 -10.61 1.00 19.06
N LYS A 6 -9.35 0.83 19.51
CA LYS A 6 -8.17 1.03 18.65
C LYS A 6 -8.17 0.04 17.47
N MET A 7 -8.49 -1.23 17.71
CA MET A 7 -8.68 -2.21 16.63
C MET A 7 -9.76 -1.77 15.63
N ALA A 8 -10.93 -1.34 16.07
CA ALA A 8 -12.03 -0.98 15.16
C ALA A 8 -11.69 0.23 14.26
N ILE A 9 -10.96 1.22 14.80
CA ILE A 9 -10.52 2.40 14.04
C ILE A 9 -9.39 2.01 13.05
N ASP A 10 -8.46 1.16 13.48
CA ASP A 10 -7.36 0.69 12.63
C ASP A 10 -7.87 -0.26 11.51
N THR A 11 -8.91 -1.07 11.77
CA THR A 11 -9.55 -1.96 10.77
C THR A 11 -10.27 -1.17 9.68
N ILE A 12 -10.96 -0.09 10.03
CA ILE A 12 -11.63 0.79 9.05
C ILE A 12 -10.57 1.41 8.12
N ASN A 13 -9.46 1.90 8.67
CA ASN A 13 -8.38 2.50 7.88
C ASN A 13 -7.70 1.50 6.91
N PHE A 14 -7.48 0.26 7.33
CA PHE A 14 -6.80 -0.74 6.49
C PHE A 14 -7.66 -1.21 5.30
N ILE A 15 -8.98 -1.35 5.51
CA ILE A 15 -9.93 -1.76 4.47
C ILE A 15 -10.08 -0.67 3.42
N ASP A 16 -10.20 0.59 3.85
CA ASP A 16 -10.31 1.73 2.94
C ASP A 16 -9.04 1.84 2.07
N LEU A 17 -7.86 1.75 2.70
CA LEU A 17 -6.58 1.80 2.01
C LEU A 17 -6.43 0.66 0.98
N LEU A 18 -6.80 -0.57 1.35
CA LEU A 18 -6.77 -1.71 0.42
C LEU A 18 -7.75 -1.52 -0.75
N THR A 19 -8.92 -0.94 -0.48
CA THR A 19 -9.93 -0.63 -1.51
C THR A 19 -9.40 0.42 -2.49
N ASP A 20 -8.75 1.46 -1.99
CA ASP A 20 -8.12 2.49 -2.83
C ASP A 20 -6.98 1.91 -3.68
N ILE A 21 -6.12 1.06 -3.09
CA ILE A 21 -5.06 0.35 -3.84
C ILE A 21 -5.66 -0.48 -4.97
N HIS A 22 -6.75 -1.23 -4.72
CA HIS A 22 -7.40 -2.03 -5.75
C HIS A 22 -8.04 -1.18 -6.84
N THR A 23 -8.64 -0.05 -6.47
CA THR A 23 -9.23 0.90 -7.42
C THR A 23 -8.14 1.46 -8.35
N LEU A 24 -7.05 1.97 -7.78
CA LEU A 24 -5.92 2.49 -8.57
C LEU A 24 -5.26 1.40 -9.42
N THR A 25 -5.18 0.15 -8.93
CA THR A 25 -4.64 -0.96 -9.71
C THR A 25 -5.50 -1.22 -10.95
N LYS A 26 -6.83 -1.21 -10.81
CA LYS A 26 -7.75 -1.40 -11.94
C LYS A 26 -7.63 -0.29 -12.97
N GLU A 27 -7.49 0.96 -12.53
CA GLU A 27 -7.28 2.09 -13.42
C GLU A 27 -5.95 1.98 -14.18
N LEU A 28 -4.87 1.63 -13.50
CA LEU A 28 -3.56 1.39 -14.13
C LEU A 28 -3.63 0.26 -15.17
N THR A 29 -4.34 -0.83 -14.87
CA THR A 29 -4.55 -1.93 -15.82
C THR A 29 -5.28 -1.49 -17.09
N ALA A 30 -6.14 -0.46 -17.04
CA ALA A 30 -6.76 0.09 -18.25
C ALA A 30 -5.72 0.71 -19.20
N PHE A 31 -4.72 1.41 -18.67
CA PHE A 31 -3.59 1.91 -19.46
C PHE A 31 -2.74 0.76 -20.00
N GLU A 32 -2.48 -0.27 -19.20
CA GLU A 32 -1.71 -1.44 -19.64
C GLU A 32 -2.37 -2.12 -20.84
N HIS A 33 -3.70 -2.25 -20.83
CA HIS A 33 -4.46 -2.79 -21.96
C HIS A 33 -4.50 -1.84 -23.16
N LYS A 34 -4.68 -0.54 -22.93
CA LYS A 34 -4.73 0.48 -23.99
C LYS A 34 -3.43 0.52 -24.81
N TYR A 35 -2.30 0.34 -24.14
CA TYR A 35 -0.97 0.46 -24.75
C TYR A 35 -0.22 -0.87 -24.92
N ASN A 36 -0.78 -1.98 -24.43
CA ASN A 36 -0.13 -3.30 -24.40
C ASN A 36 1.27 -3.30 -23.75
N LEU A 37 1.43 -2.49 -22.70
CA LEU A 37 2.68 -2.35 -21.95
C LEU A 37 2.38 -2.47 -20.45
N LEU A 38 3.22 -3.20 -19.72
CA LEU A 38 3.09 -3.25 -18.26
C LEU A 38 3.43 -1.90 -17.62
N SER A 39 2.80 -1.58 -16.49
CA SER A 39 3.07 -0.34 -15.74
C SER A 39 4.54 -0.19 -15.35
N GLU A 40 5.26 -1.29 -15.14
CA GLU A 40 6.71 -1.24 -14.89
C GLU A 40 7.50 -0.70 -16.09
N VAL A 41 7.11 -1.09 -17.31
CA VAL A 41 7.73 -0.61 -18.54
C VAL A 41 7.41 0.88 -18.73
N PHE A 42 6.16 1.28 -18.52
CA PHE A 42 5.76 2.69 -18.48
C PHE A 42 6.63 3.51 -17.52
N TYR A 43 6.84 3.00 -16.31
CA TYR A 43 7.63 3.67 -15.29
C TYR A 43 9.09 3.87 -15.71
N GLN A 44 9.72 2.82 -16.23
CA GLN A 44 11.10 2.90 -16.70
C GLN A 44 11.24 3.93 -17.82
N TRP A 45 10.29 3.95 -18.75
CA TRP A 45 10.30 4.87 -19.88
C TRP A 45 10.08 6.32 -19.45
N TYR A 46 9.14 6.55 -18.54
CA TYR A 46 8.95 7.85 -17.86
C TYR A 46 10.23 8.33 -17.17
N CYS A 47 10.92 7.45 -16.42
CA CYS A 47 12.18 7.80 -15.74
C CYS A 47 13.33 8.13 -16.68
N GLN A 48 13.31 7.61 -17.91
CA GLN A 48 14.34 7.87 -18.93
C GLN A 48 14.11 9.18 -19.69
N GLY A 49 12.97 9.86 -19.49
CA GLY A 49 12.65 11.11 -20.17
C GLY A 49 12.35 10.92 -21.66
N HIS A 50 11.93 9.72 -22.07
CA HIS A 50 11.46 9.51 -23.43
C HIS A 50 10.08 10.14 -23.59
N GLU A 51 10.02 11.25 -24.32
CA GLU A 51 8.76 11.88 -24.68
C GLU A 51 8.13 11.17 -25.88
N PRO A 52 6.83 10.86 -25.80
CA PRO A 52 6.01 10.50 -26.95
C PRO A 52 6.10 11.48 -28.12
N ASP A 53 6.17 10.97 -29.35
CA ASP A 53 5.91 11.79 -30.55
C ASP A 53 4.41 12.16 -30.71
N ASP A 54 3.53 11.49 -29.95
CA ASP A 54 2.07 11.66 -29.98
C ASP A 54 1.57 12.38 -28.70
N ASP A 55 0.98 13.57 -28.86
CA ASP A 55 0.43 14.40 -27.79
C ASP A 55 -0.66 13.68 -26.96
N THR A 56 -1.42 12.76 -27.57
CA THR A 56 -2.42 11.97 -26.85
C THR A 56 -1.74 11.05 -25.85
N TRP A 57 -0.62 10.45 -26.24
CA TRP A 57 0.16 9.58 -25.39
C TRP A 57 0.85 10.34 -24.25
N LEU A 58 1.22 11.61 -24.44
CA LEU A 58 1.75 12.48 -23.38
C LEU A 58 0.73 12.76 -22.26
N THR A 59 -0.53 13.00 -22.63
CA THR A 59 -1.62 13.25 -21.68
C THR A 59 -1.91 12.01 -20.84
N ASP A 60 -2.09 10.88 -21.51
CA ASP A 60 -2.32 9.58 -20.87
C ASP A 60 -1.14 9.16 -19.98
N LEU A 61 0.10 9.45 -20.39
CA LEU A 61 1.30 9.17 -19.59
C LEU A 61 1.32 9.99 -18.29
N SER A 62 0.92 11.26 -18.36
CA SER A 62 0.86 12.15 -17.19
C SER A 62 -0.19 11.69 -16.18
N GLU A 63 -1.36 11.28 -16.67
CA GLU A 63 -2.43 10.69 -15.85
C GLU A 63 -1.99 9.37 -15.21
N TRP A 64 -1.45 8.46 -16.03
CA TRP A 64 -0.90 7.18 -15.56
C TRP A 64 0.18 7.38 -14.49
N ALA A 65 1.09 8.35 -14.66
CA ALA A 65 2.15 8.62 -13.69
C ALA A 65 1.61 9.08 -12.33
N GLY A 66 0.54 9.89 -12.35
CA GLY A 66 -0.16 10.33 -11.14
C GLY A 66 -0.80 9.15 -10.40
N LEU A 67 -1.52 8.28 -11.12
CA LEU A 67 -2.14 7.08 -10.56
C LEU A 67 -1.09 6.11 -10.00
N TYR A 68 0.01 5.92 -10.74
CA TYR A 68 1.08 5.01 -10.34
C TYR A 68 1.75 5.47 -9.06
N ARG A 69 2.11 6.76 -8.96
CA ARG A 69 2.68 7.33 -7.72
C ARG A 69 1.71 7.25 -6.55
N SER A 70 0.42 7.50 -6.78
CA SER A 70 -0.61 7.40 -5.75
C SER A 70 -0.72 5.96 -5.21
N ARG A 71 -0.72 4.97 -6.11
CA ARG A 71 -0.74 3.55 -5.71
C ARG A 71 0.50 3.16 -4.92
N GLN A 72 1.68 3.62 -5.34
CA GLN A 72 2.94 3.36 -4.62
C GLN A 72 2.87 3.92 -3.20
N TYR A 73 2.50 5.19 -3.06
CA TYR A 73 2.35 5.84 -1.76
C TYR A 73 1.37 5.08 -0.85
N LEU A 74 0.18 4.74 -1.34
CA LEU A 74 -0.79 3.98 -0.54
C LEU A 74 -0.24 2.60 -0.17
N THR A 75 0.40 1.90 -1.11
CA THR A 75 1.02 0.58 -0.84
C THR A 75 2.08 0.67 0.26
N GLU A 76 2.91 1.71 0.26
CA GLU A 76 3.88 1.96 1.32
C GLU A 76 3.19 2.18 2.68
N GLN A 77 2.13 2.97 2.71
CA GLN A 77 1.33 3.22 3.91
C GLN A 77 0.69 1.94 4.45
N TYR A 78 0.12 1.12 3.58
CA TYR A 78 -0.43 -0.21 3.92
C TYR A 78 0.63 -1.10 4.56
N HIS A 79 1.80 -1.21 3.93
CA HIS A 79 2.91 -2.01 4.46
C HIS A 79 3.44 -1.47 5.78
N HIS A 80 3.50 -0.15 5.94
CA HIS A 80 3.88 0.47 7.20
C HIS A 80 2.90 0.12 8.32
N MET A 81 1.60 0.26 8.08
CA MET A 81 0.56 -0.12 9.05
C MET A 81 0.60 -1.61 9.39
N LEU A 82 0.76 -2.48 8.38
CA LEU A 82 0.88 -3.92 8.58
C LEU A 82 2.08 -4.25 9.48
N ARG A 83 3.25 -3.65 9.23
CA ARG A 83 4.44 -3.81 10.08
C ARG A 83 4.17 -3.37 11.52
N GLN A 84 3.55 -2.20 11.71
CA GLN A 84 3.21 -1.70 13.05
C GLN A 84 2.29 -2.66 13.81
N GLN A 85 1.26 -3.20 13.15
CA GLN A 85 0.34 -4.16 13.79
C GLN A 85 1.05 -5.48 14.16
N LEU A 86 1.90 -6.00 13.28
CA LEU A 86 2.67 -7.21 13.55
C LEU A 86 3.64 -7.03 14.73
N THR A 87 4.38 -5.91 14.77
CA THR A 87 5.30 -5.61 15.88
C THR A 87 4.55 -5.41 17.21
N ALA A 88 3.45 -4.65 17.21
CA ALA A 88 2.64 -4.43 18.41
C ALA A 88 2.07 -5.74 18.98
N ASN A 89 1.64 -6.66 18.11
CA ASN A 89 1.17 -7.98 18.53
C ASN A 89 2.28 -8.84 19.12
N GLN A 90 3.49 -8.81 18.54
CA GLN A 90 4.65 -9.54 19.07
C GLN A 90 5.09 -9.03 20.46
N GLU A 91 5.13 -7.72 20.67
CA GLU A 91 5.46 -7.13 21.98
C GLU A 91 4.41 -7.48 23.04
N THR A 92 3.13 -7.46 22.65
CA THR A 92 2.03 -7.85 23.53
C THR A 92 2.17 -9.30 23.97
N ILE A 93 2.40 -10.24 23.04
CA ILE A 93 2.62 -11.66 23.34
C ILE A 93 3.84 -11.85 24.24
N THR A 94 4.96 -11.22 23.89
CA THR A 94 6.21 -11.30 24.66
C THR A 94 6.05 -10.78 26.09
N SER A 95 5.30 -9.67 26.28
CA SER A 95 5.03 -9.10 27.60
C SER A 95 4.13 -10.00 28.46
N HIS A 96 3.13 -10.65 27.84
CA HIS A 96 2.24 -11.61 28.51
C HIS A 96 3.00 -12.88 28.92
N LEU A 97 3.85 -13.41 28.05
CA LEU A 97 4.69 -14.56 28.35
C LEU A 97 5.66 -14.27 29.50
N HIS A 98 6.34 -13.12 29.50
CA HIS A 98 7.23 -12.73 30.61
C HIS A 98 6.50 -12.58 31.95
N LYS A 99 5.26 -12.07 31.95
CA LYS A 99 4.44 -11.99 33.17
C LYS A 99 4.05 -13.37 33.69
N GLN A 100 3.70 -14.30 32.80
CA GLN A 100 3.36 -15.67 33.20
C GLN A 100 4.58 -16.41 33.77
N VAL A 101 5.74 -16.32 33.13
CA VAL A 101 6.97 -16.96 33.62
C VAL A 101 7.37 -16.43 35.01
N ARG A 102 7.17 -15.15 35.30
CA ARG A 102 7.42 -14.59 36.66
C ARG A 102 6.43 -15.08 37.71
N LEU A 103 5.19 -15.41 37.33
CA LEU A 103 4.16 -15.88 38.26
C LEU A 103 4.28 -17.38 38.57
N THR A 104 4.93 -18.16 37.70
CA THR A 104 5.13 -19.61 37.90
C THR A 104 6.41 -19.96 38.65
N ASN A 105 7.31 -18.99 38.87
CA ASN A 105 8.59 -19.18 39.58
C ASN A 105 8.54 -18.76 41.07
N VAL A 106 7.36 -18.83 41.71
CA VAL A 106 7.15 -18.69 43.17
C VAL A 106 6.55 -19.99 43.68
#